data_AF-A0A844AVA0-F1
#
_entry.id   AF-A0A844AVA0-F1
#
_cell.length_a   1.000
_cell.length_b   1.000
_cell.length_c   1.000
_cell.angle_alpha   90.00
_cell.angle_beta   90.00
_cell.angle_gamma   90.00
#
_symmetry.space_group_name_H-M   'P 1'
#
loop_
_entity.id
_entity.type
_entity.pdbx_description
1 polymer ?
#
loop_
_entity_poly.entity_id
_entity_poly.type
_entity_poly.pdbx_seq_one_letter_code
_entity_poly.pdbx_strand_id
1 'polypeptide(L)'
;MSGIRQFVEIREDGRLKPETMTVDEFVAQGVSPKRVVQARWEFDGRTVLIANRFGMHAQVLPERDGVVALYDHGNNPPTCELRVVNGDGSLRMVINNRVHINGSDCPGIFSWFSPPLLSAPGAFGAIFSADSGSMWHLDIDANDGRVLAARQSK
;
A
#
# COMPACT_ATOMS: atom_id res chain seq x y z
N MET A 1 -0.45 1.67 24.70
CA MET A 1 -1.06 1.57 23.37
C MET A 1 -0.12 0.78 22.49
N SER A 2 -0.49 -0.45 22.15
CA SER A 2 0.18 -1.26 21.11
C SER A 2 -0.30 -0.76 19.76
N GLY A 3 0.62 -0.51 18.83
CA GLY A 3 0.29 0.01 17.50
C GLY A 3 1.45 0.77 16.87
N ILE A 4 1.43 0.85 15.54
CA ILE A 4 2.43 1.52 14.73
C ILE A 4 2.48 3.01 15.07
N ARG A 5 3.67 3.51 15.37
CA ARG A 5 3.94 4.92 15.65
C ARG A 5 5.04 5.44 14.73
N GLN A 6 5.08 6.76 14.50
CA GLN A 6 6.14 7.44 13.75
C GLN A 6 6.42 6.82 12.36
N PHE A 7 5.36 6.43 11.64
CA PHE A 7 5.51 5.86 10.31
C PHE A 7 6.08 6.90 9.33
N VAL A 8 7.06 6.47 8.55
CA VAL A 8 7.72 7.29 7.54
C VAL A 8 8.15 6.45 6.35
N GLU A 9 7.90 6.97 5.16
CA GLU A 9 8.49 6.48 3.91
C GLU A 9 9.83 7.20 3.67
N ILE A 10 10.86 6.47 3.25
CA ILE A 10 12.21 6.99 2.99
C ILE A 10 12.51 6.84 1.50
N ARG A 11 12.79 7.97 0.85
CA ARG A 11 13.08 8.04 -0.58
C ARG A 11 14.51 7.63 -0.91
N GLU A 12 14.76 7.28 -2.18
CA GLU A 12 16.10 6.93 -2.67
C GLU A 12 17.12 8.06 -2.48
N ASP A 13 16.66 9.32 -2.36
CA ASP A 13 17.49 10.49 -2.06
C ASP A 13 17.66 10.74 -0.54
N GLY A 14 17.20 9.81 0.30
CA GLY A 14 17.28 9.87 1.76
C GLY A 14 16.23 10.77 2.43
N ARG A 15 15.38 11.47 1.65
CA ARG A 15 14.36 12.34 2.23
C ARG A 15 13.22 11.52 2.84
N LEU A 16 12.73 12.02 3.96
CA LEU A 16 11.63 11.44 4.72
C LEU A 16 10.28 11.99 4.23
N LYS A 17 9.32 11.11 4.01
CA LYS A 17 7.91 11.43 3.78
C LYS A 17 7.09 10.90 4.97
N PRO A 18 6.75 11.78 5.93
CA PRO A 18 5.90 11.41 7.05
C PRO A 18 4.51 10.92 6.61
N GLU A 19 3.86 10.10 7.43
CA GLU A 19 2.49 9.61 7.22
C GLU A 19 1.48 10.72 6.88
N THR A 20 1.60 11.88 7.54
CA THR A 20 0.67 13.01 7.40
C THR A 20 0.93 13.89 6.19
N MET A 21 2.04 13.67 5.47
CA MET A 21 2.45 14.55 4.38
C MET A 21 1.75 14.16 3.08
N THR A 22 0.98 15.10 2.53
CA THR A 22 0.28 14.96 1.25
C THR A 22 1.25 15.10 0.07
N VAL A 23 0.81 14.63 -1.11
CA VAL A 23 1.57 14.80 -2.36
C VAL A 23 1.72 16.29 -2.70
N ASP A 24 0.69 17.10 -2.49
CA ASP A 24 0.71 18.53 -2.81
C ASP A 24 1.71 19.30 -1.95
N GLU A 25 1.80 18.99 -0.65
CA GLU A 25 2.83 19.54 0.23
C GLU A 25 4.24 19.14 -0.20
N PHE A 26 4.39 17.94 -0.76
CA PHE A 26 5.65 17.44 -1.30
C PHE A 26 6.09 18.21 -2.55
N VAL A 27 5.14 18.46 -3.46
CA VAL A 27 5.36 19.24 -4.69
C VAL A 27 5.64 20.70 -4.37
N ALA A 28 4.91 21.29 -3.42
CA ALA A 28 5.07 22.68 -2.99
C ALA A 28 6.48 22.97 -2.42
N GLN A 29 7.17 21.95 -1.90
CA GLN A 29 8.55 22.04 -1.41
C GLN A 29 9.61 21.95 -2.53
N GLY A 30 9.19 21.95 -3.81
CA GLY A 30 10.09 21.86 -4.97
C GLY A 30 10.79 20.51 -5.09
N VAL A 31 10.21 19.46 -4.48
CA VAL A 31 10.83 18.14 -4.41
C VAL A 31 10.43 17.32 -5.62
N SER A 32 11.41 16.94 -6.44
CA SER A 32 11.14 16.07 -7.59
C SER A 32 10.66 14.69 -7.15
N PRO A 33 9.72 14.06 -7.87
CA PRO A 33 9.32 12.67 -7.60
C PRO A 33 10.54 11.74 -7.60
N LYS A 34 10.67 10.95 -6.54
CA LYS A 34 11.69 9.91 -6.37
C LYS A 34 11.05 8.72 -5.70
N ARG A 35 11.54 7.52 -6.03
CA ARG A 35 11.02 6.27 -5.46
C ARG A 35 11.22 6.24 -3.96
N VAL A 36 10.23 5.71 -3.25
CA VAL A 36 10.40 5.30 -1.86
C VAL A 36 11.07 3.93 -1.86
N VAL A 37 12.16 3.77 -1.12
CA VAL A 37 12.95 2.52 -1.08
C VAL A 37 12.93 1.85 0.28
N GLN A 38 12.43 2.54 1.31
CA GLN A 38 12.22 1.98 2.64
C GLN A 38 10.96 2.56 3.29
N ALA A 39 10.34 1.81 4.18
CA ALA A 39 9.38 2.33 5.14
C ALA A 39 9.83 1.94 6.55
N ARG A 40 9.67 2.85 7.51
CA ARG A 40 10.13 2.70 8.89
C ARG A 40 9.06 3.15 9.87
N TRP A 41 8.94 2.47 11.00
CA TRP A 41 8.05 2.84 12.09
C TRP A 41 8.53 2.32 13.45
N GLU A 42 7.84 2.70 14.52
CA GLU A 42 7.98 2.13 15.85
C GLU A 42 6.84 1.16 16.16
N PHE A 43 7.17 -0.01 16.72
CA PHE A 43 6.20 -0.98 17.22
C PHE A 43 6.77 -1.69 18.45
N ASP A 44 5.99 -1.77 19.54
CA ASP A 44 6.41 -2.37 20.82
C ASP A 44 7.80 -1.93 21.32
N GLY A 45 8.09 -0.63 21.17
CA GLY A 45 9.34 -0.01 21.61
C GLY A 45 10.55 -0.29 20.72
N ARG A 46 10.35 -0.90 19.54
CA ARG A 46 11.40 -1.22 18.57
C ARG A 46 11.19 -0.47 17.27
N THR A 47 12.29 -0.07 16.63
CA THR A 47 12.26 0.41 15.25
C THR A 47 12.12 -0.78 14.31
N VAL A 48 11.12 -0.74 13.44
CA VAL A 48 10.87 -1.71 12.39
C VAL A 48 11.11 -1.06 11.04
N LEU A 49 11.66 -1.81 10.09
CA LEU A 49 11.99 -1.32 8.75
C LEU A 49 11.72 -2.40 7.71
N ILE A 50 11.11 -1.99 6.60
CA ILE A 50 11.03 -2.78 5.36
C ILE A 50 11.72 -2.01 4.23
N ALA A 51 12.33 -2.75 3.29
CA ALA A 51 13.08 -2.16 2.18
C ALA A 51 12.72 -2.83 0.86
N ASN A 52 12.73 -2.04 -0.21
CA ASN A 52 12.68 -2.52 -1.58
C ASN A 52 13.52 -1.61 -2.48
N ARG A 53 14.58 -2.16 -3.07
CA ARG A 53 15.49 -1.41 -3.93
C ARG A 53 14.83 -0.91 -5.21
N PHE A 54 13.73 -1.53 -5.65
CA PHE A 54 13.06 -1.18 -6.90
C PHE A 54 12.04 -0.05 -6.74
N GLY A 55 11.56 0.16 -5.52
CA GLY A 55 10.49 1.09 -5.20
C GLY A 55 9.40 0.41 -4.38
N MET A 56 8.77 1.15 -3.49
CA MET A 56 7.54 0.72 -2.84
C MET A 56 6.64 1.93 -2.60
N HIS A 57 5.39 1.66 -2.27
CA HIS A 57 4.53 2.63 -1.62
C HIS A 57 3.81 1.94 -0.47
N ALA A 58 3.76 2.55 0.71
CA ALA A 58 3.23 1.93 1.91
C ALA A 58 2.29 2.87 2.70
N GLN A 59 1.27 2.29 3.33
CA GLN A 59 0.28 2.97 4.15
C GLN A 59 -0.01 2.17 5.43
N VAL A 60 -0.17 2.87 6.55
CA VAL A 60 -0.57 2.26 7.83
C VAL A 60 -2.04 1.83 7.77
N LEU A 61 -2.34 0.62 8.22
CA LEU A 61 -3.72 0.14 8.32
C LEU A 61 -4.51 0.96 9.36
N PRO A 62 -5.85 1.07 9.23
CA PRO A 62 -6.68 1.86 10.16
C PRO A 62 -6.51 1.46 11.63
N GLU A 63 -6.34 0.16 11.90
CA GLU A 63 -6.15 -0.38 13.26
C GLU A 63 -4.73 -0.19 13.80
N ARG A 64 -3.81 0.32 12.97
CA ARG A 64 -2.39 0.54 13.26
C ARG A 64 -1.68 -0.72 13.76
N ASP A 65 -2.17 -1.89 13.41
CA ASP A 65 -1.60 -3.21 13.73
C ASP A 65 -0.67 -3.71 12.61
N GLY A 66 -0.63 -3.01 11.47
CA GLY A 66 0.15 -3.37 10.30
C GLY A 66 0.22 -2.26 9.25
N VAL A 67 0.94 -2.57 8.17
CA VAL A 67 1.18 -1.73 7.01
C VAL A 67 0.76 -2.50 5.76
N VAL A 68 0.07 -1.84 4.84
CA VAL A 68 -0.11 -2.34 3.48
C VAL A 68 0.94 -1.68 2.57
N ALA A 69 1.55 -2.46 1.67
CA ALA A 69 2.62 -1.97 0.82
C ALA A 69 2.54 -2.56 -0.60
N LEU A 70 2.67 -1.69 -1.60
CA LEU A 70 2.90 -2.01 -3.00
C LEU A 70 4.40 -2.14 -3.23
N TYR A 71 4.87 -3.31 -3.61
CA TYR A 71 6.27 -3.61 -3.88
C TYR A 71 6.53 -3.68 -5.38
N ASP A 72 7.40 -2.82 -5.90
CA ASP A 72 7.81 -2.90 -7.30
C ASP A 72 8.77 -4.08 -7.53
N HIS A 73 8.56 -4.83 -8.60
CA HIS A 73 9.48 -5.85 -9.08
C HIS A 73 10.11 -5.39 -10.41
N GLY A 74 11.37 -4.97 -10.33
CA GLY A 74 12.16 -4.58 -11.50
C GLY A 74 11.99 -3.11 -11.92
N ASN A 75 12.61 -2.77 -13.05
CA ASN A 75 12.67 -1.39 -13.55
C ASN A 75 11.70 -1.10 -14.71
N ASN A 76 11.11 -2.11 -15.37
CA ASN A 76 10.04 -1.91 -16.37
C ASN A 76 9.44 -3.23 -16.93
N PRO A 77 8.12 -3.31 -17.14
CA PRO A 77 7.09 -2.53 -16.43
C PRO A 77 7.10 -2.92 -14.94
N PRO A 78 6.77 -1.99 -14.01
CA PRO A 78 6.66 -2.35 -12.60
C PRO A 78 5.50 -3.34 -12.46
N THR A 79 5.85 -4.59 -12.19
CA THR A 79 4.88 -5.52 -11.63
C THR A 79 4.86 -5.22 -10.14
N CYS A 80 3.72 -4.75 -9.65
CA CYS A 80 3.55 -4.42 -8.24
C CYS A 80 2.96 -5.63 -7.51
N GLU A 81 3.57 -6.02 -6.40
CA GLU A 81 3.01 -7.01 -5.48
C GLU A 81 2.43 -6.29 -4.28
N LEU A 82 1.16 -6.54 -3.98
CA LEU A 82 0.49 -5.98 -2.82
C LEU A 82 0.72 -6.88 -1.61
N ARG A 83 1.28 -6.33 -0.53
CA ARG A 83 1.60 -7.05 0.70
C ARG A 83 0.91 -6.43 1.90
N VAL A 84 0.52 -7.27 2.85
CA VAL A 84 0.19 -6.83 4.20
C VAL A 84 1.31 -7.28 5.14
N VAL A 85 1.81 -6.35 5.95
CA VAL A 85 2.93 -6.53 6.87
C VAL A 85 2.42 -6.24 8.27
N ASN A 86 2.73 -7.11 9.23
CA ASN A 86 2.40 -6.89 10.64
C ASN A 86 3.20 -5.72 11.23
N GLY A 87 2.73 -5.19 12.35
CA GLY A 87 3.42 -4.12 13.07
C GLY A 87 4.84 -4.47 13.49
N ASP A 88 5.19 -5.74 13.66
CA ASP A 88 6.56 -6.18 13.96
C ASP A 88 7.46 -6.32 12.71
N GLY A 89 6.92 -6.09 11.51
CA GLY A 89 7.63 -6.19 10.23
C GLY A 89 7.57 -7.58 9.58
N SER A 90 6.95 -8.57 10.23
CA SER A 90 6.73 -9.87 9.62
C SER A 90 5.68 -9.79 8.51
N LEU A 91 5.87 -10.55 7.43
CA LEU A 91 4.91 -10.63 6.33
C LEU A 91 3.64 -11.32 6.85
N ARG A 92 2.49 -10.64 6.77
CA ARG A 92 1.18 -11.21 7.07
C ARG A 92 0.65 -12.00 5.87
N MET A 93 0.62 -11.37 4.70
CA MET A 93 0.20 -12.03 3.45
C MET A 93 0.67 -11.27 2.21
N VAL A 94 0.59 -11.96 1.07
CA VAL A 94 0.67 -11.38 -0.26
C VAL A 94 -0.71 -11.48 -0.91
N ILE A 95 -1.20 -10.38 -1.45
CA ILE A 95 -2.47 -10.33 -2.18
C ILE A 95 -2.17 -10.56 -3.66
N ASN A 96 -2.85 -11.56 -4.23
CA ASN A 96 -2.63 -11.96 -5.61
C ASN A 96 -3.15 -10.90 -6.60
N ASN A 97 -2.42 -10.70 -7.69
CA ASN A 97 -2.79 -9.91 -8.86
C ASN A 97 -3.88 -10.56 -9.74
N ARG A 98 -4.63 -11.51 -9.18
CA ARG A 98 -5.85 -12.09 -9.75
C ARG A 98 -6.94 -11.98 -8.70
N VAL A 99 -7.86 -11.05 -8.94
CA VAL A 99 -8.83 -10.61 -7.95
C VAL A 99 -10.24 -11.02 -8.38
N HIS A 100 -11.02 -11.57 -7.45
CA HIS A 100 -12.41 -11.94 -7.72
C HIS A 100 -13.33 -10.71 -7.66
N ILE A 101 -13.87 -10.27 -8.80
CA ILE A 101 -14.74 -9.10 -8.93
C ILE A 101 -16.02 -9.51 -9.66
N ASN A 102 -17.19 -9.24 -9.07
CA ASN A 102 -18.51 -9.52 -9.66
C ASN A 102 -18.68 -10.95 -10.19
N GLY A 103 -18.15 -11.95 -9.49
CA GLY A 103 -18.27 -13.36 -9.88
C GLY A 103 -17.21 -13.86 -10.88
N SER A 104 -16.24 -13.02 -11.26
CA SER A 104 -15.18 -13.37 -12.21
C SER A 104 -13.79 -13.10 -11.63
N ASP A 105 -12.84 -13.97 -11.94
CA ASP A 105 -11.43 -13.76 -11.59
C ASP A 105 -10.77 -12.83 -12.63
N CYS A 106 -10.39 -11.64 -12.18
CA CYS A 106 -9.81 -10.60 -13.01
C CYS A 106 -8.29 -10.51 -12.75
N PRO A 107 -7.43 -10.85 -13.72
CA PRO A 107 -6.01 -10.55 -13.63
C PRO A 107 -5.76 -9.04 -13.84
N GLY A 108 -4.70 -8.51 -13.23
CA GLY A 108 -4.36 -7.09 -13.32
C GLY A 108 -3.26 -6.69 -12.34
N ILE A 109 -3.15 -5.40 -12.04
CA ILE A 109 -2.13 -4.85 -11.13
C ILE A 109 -2.73 -3.84 -10.16
N PHE A 110 -2.25 -3.86 -8.92
CA PHE A 110 -2.53 -2.79 -7.95
C PHE A 110 -1.63 -1.59 -8.23
N SER A 111 -2.20 -0.38 -8.25
CA SER A 111 -1.52 0.81 -8.74
C SER A 111 -1.24 1.85 -7.64
N TRP A 112 -2.22 2.16 -6.78
CA TRP A 112 -2.05 3.06 -5.64
C TRP A 112 -3.13 2.81 -4.57
N PHE A 113 -2.97 3.40 -3.38
CA PHE A 113 -3.96 3.34 -2.31
C PHE A 113 -4.99 4.45 -2.42
N SER A 114 -6.23 4.14 -2.05
CA SER A 114 -7.33 5.09 -1.94
C SER A 114 -8.01 4.95 -0.58
N PRO A 115 -8.70 6.00 -0.09
CA PRO A 115 -9.58 5.83 1.06
C PRO A 115 -10.63 4.74 0.76
N PRO A 116 -10.89 3.81 1.69
CA PRO A 116 -11.86 2.74 1.46
C PRO A 116 -13.28 3.31 1.26
N LEU A 117 -14.09 2.64 0.44
CA LEU A 117 -15.49 2.99 0.17
C LEU A 117 -16.40 2.66 1.36
N LEU A 118 -16.10 1.56 2.05
CA LEU A 118 -16.80 1.06 3.22
C LEU A 118 -15.97 1.32 4.48
N SER A 119 -16.65 1.68 5.56
CA SER A 119 -16.05 1.69 6.88
C SER A 119 -16.14 0.28 7.47
N ALA A 120 -15.17 -0.56 7.11
CA ALA A 120 -15.00 -1.91 7.65
C ALA A 120 -13.69 -2.00 8.45
N PRO A 121 -13.69 -2.66 9.63
CA PRO A 121 -12.47 -2.92 10.39
C PRO A 121 -11.43 -3.66 9.54
N GLY A 122 -10.16 -3.30 9.67
CA GLY A 122 -9.07 -3.89 8.88
C GLY A 122 -9.11 -3.63 7.37
N ALA A 123 -10.08 -2.88 6.83
CA ALA A 123 -10.18 -2.65 5.39
C ALA A 123 -9.29 -1.50 4.91
N PHE A 124 -8.73 -1.63 3.71
CA PHE A 124 -8.05 -0.55 3.00
C PHE A 124 -8.52 -0.47 1.55
N GLY A 125 -8.47 0.72 0.97
CA GLY A 125 -8.80 0.94 -0.43
C GLY A 125 -7.56 0.85 -1.33
N ALA A 126 -7.70 0.19 -2.47
CA ALA A 126 -6.67 0.13 -3.50
C ALA A 126 -7.29 0.27 -4.89
N ILE A 127 -6.55 0.92 -5.79
CA ILE A 127 -6.90 0.95 -7.20
C ILE A 127 -6.24 -0.21 -7.93
N PHE A 128 -7.05 -0.97 -8.65
CA PHE A 128 -6.68 -2.14 -9.43
C PHE A 128 -6.96 -1.90 -10.91
N SER A 129 -5.95 -2.06 -11.74
CA SER A 129 -6.03 -1.97 -13.20
C SER A 129 -6.09 -3.38 -13.77
N ALA A 130 -7.27 -3.80 -14.24
CA ALA A 130 -7.46 -5.11 -14.84
C ALA A 130 -6.81 -5.17 -16.24
N ASP A 131 -6.33 -6.34 -16.64
CA ASP A 131 -5.74 -6.56 -17.97
C ASP A 131 -6.73 -6.30 -19.12
N SER A 132 -8.03 -6.33 -18.82
CA SER A 132 -9.11 -5.93 -19.75
C SER A 132 -9.17 -4.42 -20.03
N GLY A 133 -8.35 -3.62 -19.35
CA GLY A 133 -8.35 -2.16 -19.42
C GLY A 133 -9.32 -1.47 -18.46
N SER A 134 -10.09 -2.22 -17.68
CA SER A 134 -10.98 -1.65 -16.66
C SER A 134 -10.21 -1.29 -15.39
N MET A 135 -10.46 -0.11 -14.84
CA MET A 135 -9.97 0.28 -13.52
C MET A 135 -11.03 0.08 -12.45
N TRP A 136 -10.62 -0.38 -11.27
CA TRP A 136 -11.49 -0.68 -10.14
C TRP A 136 -10.95 -0.05 -8.87
N HIS A 137 -11.83 0.56 -8.09
CA HIS A 137 -11.60 0.84 -6.68
C HIS A 137 -12.07 -0.36 -5.88
N LEU A 138 -11.14 -1.00 -5.18
CA LEU A 138 -11.40 -2.17 -4.35
C LEU A 138 -11.20 -1.83 -2.88
N ASP A 139 -12.13 -2.24 -2.04
CA ASP A 139 -11.90 -2.36 -0.60
C ASP A 139 -11.46 -3.78 -0.29
N ILE A 140 -10.33 -3.92 0.40
CA ILE A 140 -9.70 -5.21 0.67
C ILE A 140 -9.55 -5.39 2.17
N ASP A 141 -9.93 -6.56 2.68
CA ASP A 141 -9.71 -6.93 4.07
C ASP A 141 -8.24 -7.30 4.30
N ALA A 142 -7.57 -6.60 5.21
CA ALA A 142 -6.17 -6.83 5.52
C ALA A 142 -5.90 -8.12 6.33
N ASN A 143 -6.93 -8.89 6.70
CA ASN A 143 -6.80 -10.15 7.44
C ASN A 143 -6.82 -11.39 6.55
N ASP A 144 -7.55 -11.35 5.43
CA ASP A 144 -7.66 -12.48 4.50
C ASP A 144 -7.46 -12.13 3.01
N GLY A 145 -7.30 -10.84 2.68
CA GLY A 145 -7.08 -10.36 1.32
C GLY A 145 -8.33 -10.38 0.44
N ARG A 146 -9.52 -10.65 1.01
CA ARG A 146 -10.78 -10.69 0.28
C ARG A 146 -11.23 -9.29 -0.11
N VAL A 147 -11.78 -9.17 -1.32
CA VAL A 147 -12.47 -7.95 -1.76
C VAL A 147 -13.82 -7.85 -1.06
N LEU A 148 -14.02 -6.76 -0.32
CA LEU A 148 -15.25 -6.43 0.39
C LEU A 148 -16.20 -5.61 -0.48
N ALA A 149 -15.66 -4.72 -1.31
CA ALA A 149 -16.40 -3.91 -2.26
C ALA A 149 -15.57 -3.66 -3.51
N ALA A 150 -16.25 -3.54 -4.65
CA ALA A 150 -15.63 -3.18 -5.92
C ALA A 150 -16.49 -2.15 -6.64
N ARG A 151 -15.89 -1.04 -7.05
CA ARG A 151 -16.52 -0.01 -7.87
C ARG A 151 -15.66 0.26 -9.09
N GLN A 152 -16.21 0.08 -10.27
CA GLN A 152 -15.50 0.44 -11.50
C GLN A 152 -15.25 1.96 -11.53
N SER A 153 -14.00 2.34 -11.74
CA SER A 153 -13.60 3.72 -11.97
C SER A 153 -13.93 4.08 -13.42
N LYS A 154 -14.49 5.27 -13.64
CA LYS A 154 -14.76 5.81 -14.98
C LYS A 154 -13.50 6.38 -15.61
#